data_AF-A0A0S4KHQ3-F1
#
_entry.id   AF-A0A0S4KHQ3-F1
#
_cell.length_a   1.000
_cell.length_b   1.000
_cell.length_c   1.000
_cell.angle_alpha   90.00
_cell.angle_beta   90.00
_cell.angle_gamma   90.00
#
_symmetry.space_group_name_H-M   'P 1'
#
loop_
_entity.id
_entity.type
_entity.pdbx_description
1 polymer ?
#
loop_
_entity_poly.entity_id
_entity_poly.type
_entity_poly.pdbx_seq_one_letter_code
_entity_poly.pdbx_strand_id
1 'polypeptide(L)'
;MPPKANKVLKDIWSEEGGTKAIDRPQSVKTSKTWDLPAEVLPTNPLAPRRRKYEHEKPNLRAAVPIPHGGQSYNPQFDEHQAAIATAVIKLEKKKKDHEKIVRLLSAGRNDGIHGNFSADKTWEEEVQDQQPPKEKKAKVENPEKKKKKKKKAGKKATADLAKKAMLHRKHPDREAAVKQLDAIAEIAKEVQKKVDKRDRTAVQKKIARKEGQQIKSFGRYHHTPLALDVTPSDKIVGSLRHMSGGYVHPALERIKSLEERNIIPARMRHTFNKRKMLKPKGDVRLKTEDFGPMPETSH
;
A
#
# COMPACT_ATOMS: atom_id res chain seq x y z
N MET A 1 23.63 10.23 41.30
CA MET A 1 23.50 11.62 41.78
C MET A 1 24.89 12.13 42.15
N PRO A 2 25.39 13.24 41.60
CA PRO A 2 26.62 13.81 42.10
C PRO A 2 26.35 14.53 43.45
N PRO A 3 27.27 14.45 44.43
CA PRO A 3 27.10 15.10 45.73
C PRO A 3 27.15 16.62 45.62
N LYS A 4 26.33 17.31 46.43
CA LYS A 4 26.33 18.78 46.52
C LYS A 4 27.65 19.23 47.14
N ALA A 5 28.41 20.05 46.43
CA ALA A 5 29.61 20.69 46.97
C ALA A 5 29.24 21.62 48.13
N ASN A 6 29.88 21.43 49.28
CA ASN A 6 29.76 22.34 50.43
C ASN A 6 30.32 23.71 50.04
N LYS A 7 29.49 24.75 50.12
CA LYS A 7 29.94 26.13 49.93
C LYS A 7 30.75 26.54 51.15
N VAL A 8 32.06 26.63 51.00
CA VAL A 8 32.93 27.35 51.95
C VAL A 8 32.55 28.82 51.86
N LEU A 9 32.02 29.39 52.94
CA LEU A 9 31.81 30.83 53.05
C LEU A 9 33.20 31.48 53.11
N LYS A 10 33.52 32.27 52.08
CA LYS A 10 34.80 32.97 51.98
C LYS A 10 34.74 34.20 52.90
N ASP A 11 35.74 34.32 53.77
CA ASP A 11 35.84 35.41 54.73
C ASP A 11 36.07 36.74 53.99
N ILE A 12 35.15 37.69 54.20
CA ILE A 12 35.02 38.92 53.38
C ILE A 12 35.90 40.05 53.92
N TRP A 13 36.63 39.81 55.02
CA TRP A 13 37.31 40.84 55.80
C TRP A 13 38.84 40.75 55.77
N SER A 14 39.40 39.76 55.07
CA SER A 14 40.82 39.40 55.21
C SER A 14 41.66 39.43 53.92
N GLU A 15 41.19 40.01 52.80
CA GLU A 15 42.01 40.11 51.57
C GLU A 15 41.98 41.52 50.93
N GLU A 16 43.13 42.21 50.96
CA GLU A 16 43.42 43.52 50.31
C GLU A 16 43.46 43.47 48.76
N GLY A 17 43.01 42.37 48.15
CA GLY A 17 43.06 42.14 46.71
C GLY A 17 41.70 42.31 46.04
N GLY A 18 41.22 43.55 45.92
CA GLY A 18 40.03 43.99 45.15
C GLY A 18 39.21 42.90 44.46
N THR A 19 38.46 42.09 45.23
CA THR A 19 37.65 41.02 44.66
C THR A 19 36.38 41.61 44.07
N LYS A 20 36.22 41.47 42.76
CA LYS A 20 35.00 41.85 42.02
C LYS A 20 33.78 41.20 42.68
N ALA A 21 32.81 42.02 43.05
CA ALA A 21 31.54 41.59 43.63
C ALA A 21 30.96 40.39 42.84
N ILE A 22 30.68 39.31 43.57
CA ILE A 22 30.25 38.00 43.04
C ILE A 22 28.96 38.13 42.21
N ASP A 23 28.16 39.17 42.46
CA ASP A 23 26.87 39.39 41.82
C ASP A 23 26.87 40.42 40.68
N ARG A 24 28.04 40.87 40.20
CA ARG A 24 28.06 41.69 38.97
C ARG A 24 27.68 40.80 37.78
N PRO A 25 26.61 41.14 37.05
CA PRO A 25 26.17 40.32 35.94
C PRO A 25 27.26 40.34 34.85
N GLN A 26 27.79 39.16 34.53
CA GLN A 26 28.88 39.04 33.55
C GLN A 26 28.35 39.21 32.12
N SER A 27 29.12 39.88 31.27
CA SER A 27 28.81 39.95 29.84
C SER A 27 28.88 38.55 29.22
N VAL A 28 27.94 38.24 28.33
CA VAL A 28 27.90 36.96 27.62
C VAL A 28 28.46 37.16 26.22
N LYS A 29 29.48 36.38 25.87
CA LYS A 29 30.05 36.36 24.52
C LYS A 29 29.05 35.72 23.56
N THR A 30 28.46 36.50 22.66
CA THR A 30 27.52 35.98 21.65
C THR A 30 28.22 35.63 20.35
N SER A 31 29.33 36.29 20.03
CA SER A 31 30.18 36.00 18.88
C SER A 31 31.65 36.26 19.20
N LYS A 32 32.56 35.94 18.27
CA LYS A 32 34.01 36.01 18.49
C LYS A 32 34.52 37.43 18.80
N THR A 33 33.78 38.46 18.42
CA THR A 33 34.17 39.88 18.55
C THR A 33 33.14 40.73 19.30
N TRP A 34 32.08 40.14 19.85
CA TRP A 34 30.99 40.91 20.46
C TRP A 34 30.54 40.32 21.81
N ASP A 35 30.71 41.13 22.85
CA ASP A 35 30.31 40.84 24.21
C ASP A 35 29.12 41.74 24.58
N LEU A 36 27.95 41.15 24.82
CA LEU A 36 26.76 41.91 25.23
C LEU A 36 26.69 41.99 26.76
N PRO A 37 26.44 43.19 27.33
CA PRO A 37 26.14 43.30 28.74
C PRO A 37 24.84 42.56 29.05
N ALA A 38 24.78 41.95 30.24
CA ALA A 38 23.66 41.09 30.63
C ALA A 38 22.30 41.82 30.66
N GLU A 39 22.30 43.15 30.84
CA GLU A 39 21.11 44.00 30.84
C GLU A 39 20.39 44.04 29.48
N VAL A 40 21.14 43.83 28.39
CA VAL A 40 20.61 43.84 27.01
C VAL A 40 20.10 42.46 26.60
N LEU A 41 20.49 41.40 27.32
CA LEU A 41 20.02 40.05 27.04
C LEU A 41 18.59 39.89 27.56
N PRO A 42 17.66 39.36 26.75
CA PRO A 42 16.33 39.07 27.23
C PRO A 42 16.42 38.06 28.38
N THR A 43 15.73 38.36 29.49
CA THR A 43 15.72 37.56 30.73
C THR A 43 15.35 36.09 30.52
N ASN A 44 14.62 35.81 29.44
CA ASN A 44 14.41 34.47 28.91
C ASN A 44 15.11 34.37 27.56
N PRO A 45 15.92 33.32 27.29
CA PRO A 45 16.44 33.11 25.95
C PRO A 45 15.25 32.87 25.02
N LEU A 46 14.90 33.90 24.23
CA LEU A 46 13.94 33.84 23.11
C LEU A 46 14.41 32.88 22.00
N ALA A 47 15.62 32.31 22.15
CA ALA A 47 16.13 31.29 21.27
C ALA A 47 15.14 30.10 21.23
N PRO A 48 14.72 29.67 20.02
CA PRO A 48 13.82 28.53 19.90
C PRO A 48 14.48 27.32 20.56
N ARG A 49 13.85 26.79 21.61
CA ARG A 49 14.27 25.55 22.26
C ARG A 49 14.41 24.47 21.20
N ARG A 50 15.60 23.87 21.09
CA ARG A 50 15.82 22.71 20.23
C ARG A 50 14.77 21.64 20.59
N ARG A 51 14.19 21.02 19.57
CA ARG A 51 13.16 19.98 19.75
C ARG A 51 13.74 18.83 20.58
N LYS A 52 12.90 18.23 21.45
CA LYS A 52 13.29 17.08 22.27
C LYS A 52 13.55 15.81 21.45
N TYR A 53 12.94 15.71 20.27
CA TYR A 53 13.04 14.55 19.37
C TYR A 53 13.66 14.95 18.04
N GLU A 54 14.46 14.04 17.48
CA GLU A 54 14.99 14.15 16.14
C GLU A 54 13.85 14.03 15.11
N HIS A 55 13.98 14.76 14.01
CA HIS A 55 12.98 14.72 12.94
C HIS A 55 13.19 13.46 12.09
N GLU A 56 12.41 12.42 12.36
CA GLU A 56 12.32 11.25 11.49
C GLU A 56 11.58 11.58 10.20
N LYS A 57 12.18 11.25 9.04
CA LYS A 57 11.54 11.46 7.74
C LYS A 57 10.40 10.45 7.57
N PRO A 58 9.21 10.88 7.09
CA PRO A 58 8.05 10.01 6.99
C PRO A 58 8.25 8.84 6.00
N ASN A 59 9.03 9.06 4.94
CA ASN A 59 9.40 8.07 3.92
C ASN A 59 10.91 8.11 3.62
N LEU A 60 11.51 6.93 3.41
CA LEU A 60 12.93 6.76 3.01
C LEU A 60 13.13 6.78 1.48
N ARG A 61 12.38 7.60 0.74
CA ARG A 61 12.56 7.74 -0.72
C ARG A 61 13.61 8.79 -1.05
N ALA A 62 14.36 8.55 -2.12
CA ALA A 62 15.33 9.51 -2.65
C ALA A 62 14.65 10.83 -2.98
N ALA A 63 15.35 11.94 -2.77
CA ALA A 63 14.84 13.28 -3.06
C ALA A 63 14.63 13.51 -4.57
N VAL A 64 15.52 12.93 -5.37
CA VAL A 64 15.51 12.98 -6.82
C VAL A 64 15.49 11.53 -7.31
N PRO A 65 14.45 11.11 -8.06
CA PRO A 65 14.46 9.79 -8.70
C PRO A 65 15.53 9.78 -9.80
N ILE A 66 16.17 8.63 -9.99
CA ILE A 66 17.09 8.43 -11.11
C ILE A 66 16.23 8.35 -12.38
N PRO A 67 16.48 9.19 -13.40
CA PRO A 67 15.71 9.13 -14.64
C PRO A 67 15.99 7.83 -15.40
N HIS A 68 15.05 7.40 -16.23
CA HIS A 68 15.24 6.22 -17.07
C HIS A 68 16.21 6.56 -18.22
N GLY A 69 17.11 5.65 -18.60
CA GLY A 69 18.10 5.90 -19.67
C GLY A 69 17.48 6.31 -21.01
N GLY A 70 16.33 5.72 -21.34
CA GLY A 70 15.48 6.11 -22.48
C GLY A 70 14.87 7.52 -22.45
N GLN A 71 15.03 8.30 -21.37
CA GLN A 71 14.64 9.72 -21.29
C GLN A 71 15.81 10.66 -21.61
N SER A 72 17.00 10.12 -21.83
CA SER A 72 18.14 10.93 -22.21
C SER A 72 17.91 11.59 -23.57
N TYR A 73 18.67 12.65 -23.82
CA TYR A 73 18.61 13.38 -25.08
C TYR A 73 18.95 12.51 -26.30
N ASN A 74 19.91 11.59 -26.15
CA ASN A 74 20.33 10.65 -27.17
C ASN A 74 20.37 9.22 -26.57
N PRO A 75 19.19 8.57 -26.44
CA PRO A 75 19.09 7.30 -25.76
C PRO A 75 19.57 6.14 -26.64
N GLN A 76 20.00 5.05 -26.01
CA GLN A 76 20.18 3.78 -26.72
C GLN A 76 18.82 3.27 -27.21
N PHE A 77 18.80 2.63 -28.38
CA PHE A 77 17.56 2.17 -29.02
C PHE A 77 16.73 1.28 -28.09
N ASP A 78 17.36 0.29 -27.46
CA ASP A 78 16.67 -0.67 -26.58
C ASP A 78 16.07 0.01 -25.35
N GLU A 79 16.81 0.93 -24.72
CA GLU A 79 16.34 1.67 -23.54
C GLU A 79 15.21 2.64 -23.88
N HIS A 80 15.26 3.24 -25.07
CA HIS A 80 14.22 4.12 -25.58
C HIS A 80 12.93 3.35 -25.88
N GLN A 81 13.03 2.19 -26.54
CA GLN A 81 11.87 1.33 -26.80
C GLN A 81 11.25 0.81 -25.50
N ALA A 82 12.08 0.43 -24.51
CA ALA A 82 11.59 0.05 -23.19
C ALA A 82 10.83 1.22 -22.51
N ALA A 83 11.37 2.43 -22.58
CA ALA A 83 10.74 3.62 -22.03
C ALA A 83 9.38 3.92 -22.72
N ILE A 84 9.33 3.90 -24.05
CA ILE A 84 8.09 4.06 -24.82
C ILE A 84 7.08 2.98 -24.44
N ALA A 85 7.48 1.71 -24.38
CA ALA A 85 6.57 0.61 -24.05
C ALA A 85 5.93 0.83 -22.68
N THR A 86 6.69 1.24 -21.67
CA THR A 86 6.13 1.55 -20.34
C THR A 86 5.16 2.74 -20.37
N ALA A 87 5.43 3.77 -21.18
CA ALA A 87 4.55 4.92 -21.36
C ALA A 87 3.23 4.51 -22.05
N VAL A 88 3.32 3.74 -23.13
CA VAL A 88 2.17 3.21 -23.89
C VAL A 88 1.27 2.35 -23.00
N ILE A 89 1.84 1.44 -22.21
CA ILE A 89 1.06 0.61 -21.26
C ILE A 89 0.25 1.49 -20.29
N LYS A 90 0.86 2.56 -19.75
CA LYS A 90 0.17 3.50 -18.85
C LYS A 90 -0.95 4.27 -19.58
N LEU A 91 -0.72 4.68 -20.82
CA LEU A 91 -1.71 5.38 -21.64
C LEU A 91 -2.87 4.47 -22.05
N GLU A 92 -2.60 3.25 -22.47
CA GLU A 92 -3.62 2.24 -22.77
C GLU A 92 -4.50 1.94 -21.57
N LYS A 93 -3.91 1.85 -20.37
CA LYS A 93 -4.67 1.65 -19.14
C LYS A 93 -5.63 2.82 -18.91
N LYS A 94 -5.15 4.07 -19.04
CA LYS A 94 -6.00 5.27 -18.95
C LYS A 94 -7.11 5.27 -19.99
N LYS A 95 -6.81 4.88 -21.24
CA LYS A 95 -7.78 4.76 -22.33
C LYS A 95 -8.86 3.74 -22.00
N LYS A 96 -8.47 2.53 -21.56
CA LYS A 96 -9.39 1.46 -21.15
C LYS A 96 -10.28 1.89 -19.98
N ASP A 97 -9.73 2.58 -19.00
CA ASP A 97 -10.51 3.06 -17.85
C ASP A 97 -11.49 4.17 -18.26
N HIS A 98 -11.09 5.06 -19.18
CA HIS A 98 -11.99 6.04 -19.77
C HIS A 98 -13.11 5.38 -20.60
N GLU A 99 -12.79 4.42 -21.46
CA GLU A 99 -13.78 3.67 -22.26
C GLU A 99 -14.79 2.93 -21.38
N LYS A 100 -14.37 2.35 -20.26
CA LYS A 100 -15.30 1.74 -19.29
C LYS A 100 -16.28 2.78 -18.73
N ILE A 101 -15.78 3.96 -18.36
CA ILE A 101 -16.63 5.04 -17.83
C ILE A 101 -17.61 5.50 -18.92
N VAL A 102 -17.13 5.70 -20.15
CA VAL A 102 -17.99 6.08 -21.28
C VAL A 102 -19.05 5.03 -21.53
N ARG A 103 -18.69 3.73 -21.56
CA ARG A 103 -19.64 2.62 -21.72
C ARG A 103 -20.70 2.59 -20.63
N LEU A 104 -20.31 2.83 -19.37
CA LEU A 104 -21.24 2.91 -18.25
C LEU A 104 -22.19 4.10 -18.38
N LEU A 105 -21.69 5.26 -18.81
CA LEU A 105 -22.49 6.47 -19.02
C LEU A 105 -23.39 6.37 -20.26
N SER A 106 -22.98 5.61 -21.28
CA SER A 106 -23.73 5.44 -22.53
C SER A 106 -24.70 4.26 -22.51
N ALA A 107 -24.56 3.33 -21.55
CA ALA A 107 -25.47 2.19 -21.40
C ALA A 107 -26.90 2.69 -21.14
N GLY A 108 -27.87 2.25 -21.95
CA GLY A 108 -29.26 2.66 -21.84
C GLY A 108 -29.60 4.07 -22.33
N ARG A 109 -28.64 4.81 -22.92
CA ARG A 109 -28.93 6.17 -23.45
C ARG A 109 -29.84 6.14 -24.68
N ASN A 110 -29.76 5.08 -25.48
CA ASN A 110 -30.52 4.91 -26.72
C ASN A 110 -31.62 3.84 -26.61
N ASP A 111 -31.66 3.11 -25.49
CA ASP A 111 -32.72 2.15 -25.25
C ASP A 111 -33.95 2.91 -24.75
N GLY A 112 -35.06 2.83 -25.47
CA GLY A 112 -36.32 3.39 -25.02
C GLY A 112 -36.72 2.70 -23.71
N ILE A 113 -36.96 3.49 -22.66
CA ILE A 113 -37.42 2.96 -21.37
C ILE A 113 -38.89 2.53 -21.57
N HIS A 114 -39.10 1.25 -21.82
CA HIS A 114 -40.43 0.65 -21.97
C HIS A 114 -40.69 -0.29 -20.78
N GLY A 115 -41.31 0.22 -19.72
CA GLY A 115 -41.68 -0.58 -18.55
C GLY A 115 -42.29 0.25 -17.42
N ASN A 116 -43.37 -0.25 -16.82
CA ASN A 116 -43.95 0.33 -15.60
C ASN A 116 -42.98 0.11 -14.43
N PHE A 117 -42.48 1.21 -13.87
CA PHE A 117 -41.50 1.25 -12.79
C PHE A 117 -42.15 0.88 -11.45
N SER A 118 -42.61 -0.36 -11.29
CA SER A 118 -43.20 -0.87 -10.03
C SER A 118 -42.20 -1.81 -9.35
N ALA A 119 -41.47 -1.29 -8.37
CA ALA A 119 -40.34 -1.94 -7.70
C ALA A 119 -40.72 -2.76 -6.45
N ASP A 120 -41.95 -3.28 -6.34
CA ASP A 120 -42.49 -3.78 -5.06
C ASP A 120 -42.81 -5.30 -5.00
N LYS A 121 -42.46 -6.12 -5.99
CA LYS A 121 -43.02 -7.50 -6.10
C LYS A 121 -42.12 -8.70 -5.82
N THR A 122 -40.86 -8.55 -5.42
CA THR A 122 -39.91 -9.70 -5.39
C THR A 122 -39.44 -10.17 -4.01
N TRP A 123 -40.05 -9.75 -2.90
CA TRP A 123 -39.56 -10.14 -1.55
C TRP A 123 -40.37 -11.25 -0.85
N GLU A 124 -41.55 -11.65 -1.34
CA GLU A 124 -42.43 -12.56 -0.57
C GLU A 124 -42.38 -14.04 -0.97
N GLU A 125 -41.72 -14.43 -2.07
CA GLU A 125 -41.86 -15.80 -2.61
C GLU A 125 -40.76 -16.80 -2.21
N GLU A 126 -39.73 -16.40 -1.45
CA GLU A 126 -38.52 -17.23 -1.24
C GLU A 126 -38.47 -18.02 0.09
N VAL A 127 -39.57 -18.07 0.87
CA VAL A 127 -39.56 -18.64 2.25
C VAL A 127 -40.12 -20.07 2.38
N GLN A 128 -40.76 -20.63 1.34
CA GLN A 128 -41.35 -21.98 1.43
C GLN A 128 -40.63 -22.96 0.50
N ASP A 129 -39.60 -23.64 1.00
CA ASP A 129 -39.38 -25.08 0.77
C ASP A 129 -37.97 -25.51 1.19
N GLN A 130 -37.81 -26.07 2.39
CA GLN A 130 -36.80 -27.12 2.65
C GLN A 130 -37.17 -27.95 3.91
N GLN A 131 -37.58 -29.20 3.71
CA GLN A 131 -37.37 -30.28 4.69
C GLN A 131 -37.00 -31.59 3.99
N PRO A 132 -35.97 -32.34 4.44
CA PRO A 132 -35.68 -33.69 3.95
C PRO A 132 -35.93 -34.78 5.02
N PRO A 133 -36.35 -36.01 4.66
CA PRO A 133 -36.46 -37.13 5.59
C PRO A 133 -35.21 -38.04 5.58
N LYS A 134 -34.94 -38.68 6.73
CA LYS A 134 -33.84 -39.64 6.96
C LYS A 134 -34.33 -41.10 6.96
N GLU A 135 -33.60 -41.97 6.26
CA GLU A 135 -33.77 -43.43 6.27
C GLU A 135 -33.10 -44.12 7.49
N LYS A 136 -33.70 -45.22 7.95
CA LYS A 136 -33.24 -46.08 9.05
C LYS A 136 -32.45 -47.29 8.49
N LYS A 137 -31.34 -47.67 9.14
CA LYS A 137 -30.62 -48.94 8.89
C LYS A 137 -30.97 -49.98 9.95
N ALA A 138 -31.27 -51.21 9.49
CA ALA A 138 -31.45 -52.38 10.32
C ALA A 138 -30.16 -53.22 10.41
N LYS A 139 -30.00 -53.83 11.59
CA LYS A 139 -28.92 -54.70 12.07
C LYS A 139 -29.28 -56.15 11.74
N VAL A 140 -28.31 -57.02 11.46
CA VAL A 140 -28.54 -58.48 11.43
C VAL A 140 -27.43 -59.20 12.21
N GLU A 141 -27.90 -60.06 13.10
CA GLU A 141 -27.15 -60.91 14.02
C GLU A 141 -26.79 -62.27 13.41
N ASN A 142 -25.84 -62.89 14.10
CA ASN A 142 -25.27 -64.24 14.00
C ASN A 142 -26.30 -65.37 13.78
N PRO A 143 -25.91 -66.57 13.28
CA PRO A 143 -25.75 -67.67 14.26
C PRO A 143 -24.76 -68.82 13.90
N GLU A 144 -24.00 -69.23 14.91
CA GLU A 144 -23.98 -70.58 15.51
C GLU A 144 -24.21 -71.86 14.64
N LYS A 145 -23.23 -72.81 14.62
CA LYS A 145 -23.35 -74.20 15.17
C LYS A 145 -22.33 -75.25 14.65
N LYS A 146 -21.87 -76.07 15.62
CA LYS A 146 -21.64 -77.55 15.62
C LYS A 146 -20.42 -78.23 14.93
N LYS A 147 -19.48 -78.61 15.81
CA LYS A 147 -18.88 -79.95 16.11
C LYS A 147 -18.52 -80.97 14.99
N LYS A 148 -17.19 -81.11 14.80
CA LYS A 148 -16.29 -82.32 14.89
C LYS A 148 -16.76 -83.72 14.38
N LYS A 149 -16.04 -84.26 13.38
CA LYS A 149 -15.10 -85.43 13.44
C LYS A 149 -14.94 -86.11 12.05
N LYS A 150 -13.72 -86.12 11.49
CA LYS A 150 -12.92 -87.34 11.18
C LYS A 150 -11.62 -86.96 10.44
N LYS A 151 -10.52 -87.35 11.07
CA LYS A 151 -9.13 -87.18 10.65
C LYS A 151 -8.75 -88.36 9.74
N LYS A 152 -8.11 -88.10 8.60
CA LYS A 152 -6.99 -88.87 7.98
C LYS A 152 -6.70 -88.36 6.56
N ALA A 153 -6.10 -87.17 6.47
CA ALA A 153 -5.36 -86.65 5.30
C ALA A 153 -4.50 -85.42 5.72
N GLY A 154 -3.88 -85.47 6.90
CA GLY A 154 -3.57 -84.30 7.72
C GLY A 154 -2.17 -83.68 7.61
N LYS A 155 -1.51 -83.72 6.45
CA LYS A 155 -0.24 -82.96 6.29
C LYS A 155 -0.19 -82.05 5.06
N LYS A 156 -0.78 -82.45 3.92
CA LYS A 156 -0.94 -81.55 2.75
C LYS A 156 -2.21 -80.71 2.85
N ALA A 157 -3.33 -81.31 3.27
CA ALA A 157 -4.58 -80.59 3.47
C ALA A 157 -4.51 -79.54 4.59
N THR A 158 -3.63 -79.70 5.59
CA THR A 158 -3.46 -78.70 6.66
C THR A 158 -2.71 -77.47 6.20
N ALA A 159 -1.71 -77.61 5.33
CA ALA A 159 -1.01 -76.47 4.75
C ALA A 159 -1.91 -75.71 3.77
N ASP A 160 -2.68 -76.42 2.94
CA ASP A 160 -3.61 -75.79 2.00
C ASP A 160 -4.85 -75.23 2.70
N LEU A 161 -5.37 -75.88 3.75
CA LEU A 161 -6.41 -75.30 4.62
C LEU A 161 -5.88 -74.13 5.44
N ALA A 162 -4.62 -74.14 5.88
CA ALA A 162 -4.01 -72.99 6.55
C ALA A 162 -3.84 -71.82 5.57
N LYS A 163 -3.41 -72.07 4.33
CA LYS A 163 -3.35 -71.06 3.26
C LYS A 163 -4.73 -70.52 2.90
N LYS A 164 -5.75 -71.39 2.77
CA LYS A 164 -7.15 -71.00 2.53
C LYS A 164 -7.79 -70.27 3.73
N ALA A 165 -7.47 -70.65 4.96
CA ALA A 165 -7.88 -69.93 6.17
C ALA A 165 -7.18 -68.57 6.32
N MET A 166 -5.94 -68.45 5.83
CA MET A 166 -5.20 -67.18 5.75
C MET A 166 -5.74 -66.25 4.65
N LEU A 167 -6.31 -66.80 3.56
CA LEU A 167 -7.00 -66.01 2.53
C LEU A 167 -8.28 -65.36 3.08
N HIS A 168 -9.07 -66.09 3.88
CA HIS A 168 -10.22 -65.52 4.62
C HIS A 168 -9.83 -64.51 5.70
N ARG A 169 -8.55 -64.46 6.10
CA ARG A 169 -8.01 -63.50 7.06
C ARG A 169 -7.47 -62.22 6.39
N LYS A 170 -7.31 -62.23 5.07
CA LYS A 170 -7.03 -61.04 4.26
C LYS A 170 -8.37 -60.42 3.90
N HIS A 171 -8.59 -59.16 4.30
CA HIS A 171 -9.78 -58.42 3.89
C HIS A 171 -9.88 -58.47 2.35
N PRO A 172 -11.03 -58.81 1.76
CA PRO A 172 -11.18 -58.94 0.30
C PRO A 172 -10.74 -57.66 -0.43
N ASP A 173 -10.89 -56.52 0.23
CA ASP A 173 -10.57 -55.20 -0.35
C ASP A 173 -9.20 -54.65 0.07
N ARG A 174 -8.27 -55.49 0.56
CA ARG A 174 -6.96 -55.00 1.01
C ARG A 174 -6.19 -54.29 -0.11
N GLU A 175 -6.29 -54.77 -1.35
CA GLU A 175 -5.66 -54.13 -2.49
C GLU A 175 -6.31 -52.78 -2.83
N ALA A 176 -7.64 -52.68 -2.68
CA ALA A 176 -8.35 -51.41 -2.83
C ALA A 176 -7.95 -50.43 -1.71
N ALA A 177 -7.78 -50.90 -0.48
CA ALA A 177 -7.31 -50.09 0.64
C ALA A 177 -5.87 -49.59 0.43
N VAL A 178 -4.97 -50.43 -0.10
CA VAL A 178 -3.59 -50.00 -0.43
C VAL A 178 -3.61 -48.93 -1.54
N LYS A 179 -4.38 -49.13 -2.61
CA LYS A 179 -4.55 -48.13 -3.68
C LYS A 179 -5.13 -46.80 -3.16
N GLN A 180 -6.06 -46.87 -2.21
CA GLN A 180 -6.61 -45.68 -1.55
C GLN A 180 -5.55 -44.97 -0.69
N LEU A 181 -4.69 -45.70 0.02
CA LEU A 181 -3.58 -45.13 0.79
C LEU A 181 -2.55 -44.46 -0.12
N ASP A 182 -2.22 -45.06 -1.25
CA ASP A 182 -1.33 -44.47 -2.25
C ASP A 182 -1.93 -43.19 -2.87
N ALA A 183 -3.24 -43.21 -3.17
CA ALA A 183 -3.97 -42.05 -3.66
C ALA A 183 -4.02 -40.90 -2.62
N ILE A 184 -4.10 -41.21 -1.31
CA ILE A 184 -4.05 -40.20 -0.24
C ILE A 184 -2.71 -39.46 -0.26
N ALA A 185 -1.59 -40.15 -0.51
CA ALA A 185 -0.29 -39.52 -0.62
C ALA A 185 -0.17 -38.59 -1.84
N GLU A 186 -0.81 -38.94 -2.96
CA GLU A 186 -0.88 -38.08 -4.15
C GLU A 186 -1.74 -36.84 -3.90
N ILE A 187 -2.92 -37.02 -3.30
CA ILE A 187 -3.83 -35.93 -2.92
C ILE A 187 -3.12 -34.96 -1.95
N ALA A 188 -2.38 -35.48 -0.97
CA ALA A 188 -1.63 -34.65 -0.04
C ALA A 188 -0.58 -33.78 -0.76
N LYS A 189 0.14 -34.34 -1.75
CA LYS A 189 1.10 -33.58 -2.58
C LYS A 189 0.41 -32.50 -3.41
N GLU A 190 -0.75 -32.78 -3.98
CA GLU A 190 -1.51 -31.78 -4.74
C GLU A 190 -2.04 -30.65 -3.87
N VAL A 191 -2.57 -30.98 -2.68
CA VAL A 191 -3.01 -29.99 -1.70
C VAL A 191 -1.83 -29.11 -1.29
N GLN A 192 -0.67 -29.69 -1.00
CA GLN A 192 0.52 -28.93 -0.65
C GLN A 192 0.94 -27.98 -1.78
N LYS A 193 0.98 -28.45 -3.04
CA LYS A 193 1.28 -27.58 -4.20
C LYS A 193 0.29 -26.42 -4.34
N LYS A 194 -1.01 -26.67 -4.09
CA LYS A 194 -2.05 -25.62 -4.14
C LYS A 194 -1.87 -24.60 -3.02
N VAL A 195 -1.56 -25.06 -1.79
CA VAL A 195 -1.26 -24.20 -0.64
C VAL A 195 -0.02 -23.36 -0.92
N ASP A 196 1.08 -23.97 -1.36
CA ASP A 196 2.33 -23.26 -1.68
C ASP A 196 2.12 -22.20 -2.77
N LYS A 197 1.33 -22.50 -3.81
CA LYS A 197 0.99 -21.53 -4.87
C LYS A 197 0.14 -20.38 -4.31
N ARG A 198 -0.83 -20.68 -3.44
CA ARG A 198 -1.67 -19.68 -2.78
C ARG A 198 -0.84 -18.78 -1.85
N ASP A 199 0.08 -19.36 -1.10
CA ASP A 199 0.96 -18.63 -0.17
C ASP A 199 1.98 -17.79 -0.93
N ARG A 200 2.61 -18.32 -1.98
CA ARG A 200 3.50 -17.54 -2.86
C ARG A 200 2.77 -16.34 -3.47
N THR A 201 1.56 -16.54 -4.00
CA THR A 201 0.77 -15.44 -4.57
C THR A 201 0.30 -14.45 -3.50
N ALA A 202 -0.06 -14.91 -2.30
CA ALA A 202 -0.42 -14.05 -1.19
C ALA A 202 0.78 -13.22 -0.68
N VAL A 203 1.96 -13.83 -0.58
CA VAL A 203 3.22 -13.15 -0.23
C VAL A 203 3.59 -12.13 -1.31
N GLN A 204 3.55 -12.51 -2.59
CA GLN A 204 3.77 -11.56 -3.70
C GLN A 204 2.78 -10.39 -3.64
N LYS A 205 1.50 -10.65 -3.39
CA LYS A 205 0.50 -9.58 -3.20
C LYS A 205 0.81 -8.71 -1.98
N LYS A 206 1.29 -9.26 -0.87
CA LYS A 206 1.70 -8.50 0.32
C LYS A 206 2.94 -7.66 0.05
N ILE A 207 3.93 -8.19 -0.67
CA ILE A 207 5.15 -7.47 -1.09
C ILE A 207 4.77 -6.32 -2.02
N ALA A 208 4.01 -6.59 -3.09
CA ALA A 208 3.52 -5.56 -4.01
C ALA A 208 2.66 -4.51 -3.31
N ARG A 209 1.83 -4.92 -2.32
CA ARG A 209 1.09 -3.98 -1.47
C ARG A 209 2.03 -3.14 -0.61
N LYS A 210 3.05 -3.72 0.03
CA LYS A 210 4.03 -2.98 0.84
C LYS A 210 4.86 -2.01 -0.01
N GLU A 211 5.30 -2.43 -1.20
CA GLU A 211 6.02 -1.61 -2.17
C GLU A 211 5.14 -0.46 -2.69
N GLY A 212 3.85 -0.71 -2.95
CA GLY A 212 2.88 0.31 -3.34
C GLY A 212 2.38 1.20 -2.17
N GLN A 213 2.37 0.69 -0.94
CA GLN A 213 1.89 1.38 0.27
C GLN A 213 2.96 2.21 0.98
N GLN A 214 4.17 2.32 0.44
CA GLN A 214 5.16 3.24 1.01
C GLN A 214 4.75 4.72 0.89
N ILE A 215 3.85 5.07 -0.03
CA ILE A 215 3.30 6.42 -0.08
C ILE A 215 2.11 6.48 0.88
N LYS A 216 2.37 6.72 2.19
CA LYS A 216 1.30 7.00 3.16
C LYS A 216 0.46 8.18 2.64
N SER A 217 -0.80 7.95 2.30
CA SER A 217 -1.68 9.03 1.81
C SER A 217 -1.95 10.03 2.92
N PHE A 218 -1.54 11.27 2.73
CA PHE A 218 -1.82 12.35 3.67
C PHE A 218 -3.08 13.11 3.23
N GLY A 219 -4.20 12.89 3.92
CA GLY A 219 -5.48 13.55 3.66
C GLY A 219 -6.38 12.84 2.65
N ARG A 220 -7.28 13.61 2.01
CA ARG A 220 -8.37 13.08 1.15
C ARG A 220 -7.87 12.58 -0.22
N TYR A 221 -6.83 13.19 -0.78
CA TYR A 221 -6.37 12.89 -2.13
C TYR A 221 -5.16 11.97 -2.10
N HIS A 222 -5.10 11.05 -3.05
CA HIS A 222 -3.98 10.13 -3.21
C HIS A 222 -2.93 10.70 -4.17
N HIS A 223 -1.67 10.32 -3.97
CA HIS A 223 -0.61 10.65 -4.89
C HIS A 223 -0.89 10.04 -6.27
N THR A 224 -0.87 10.89 -7.29
CA THR A 224 -1.00 10.50 -8.69
C THR A 224 0.36 10.59 -9.37
N PRO A 225 1.01 9.45 -9.69
CA PRO A 225 2.32 9.47 -10.32
C PRO A 225 2.23 10.06 -11.72
N LEU A 226 3.29 10.77 -12.08
CA LEU A 226 3.42 11.40 -13.39
C LEU A 226 3.66 10.31 -14.47
N ALA A 227 3.25 10.61 -15.70
CA ALA A 227 3.63 9.77 -16.83
C ALA A 227 5.15 9.86 -17.04
N LEU A 228 5.74 8.80 -17.62
CA LEU A 228 7.15 8.84 -18.00
C LEU A 228 7.29 9.86 -19.14
N ASP A 229 8.14 10.87 -18.97
CA ASP A 229 8.41 11.87 -20.00
C ASP A 229 9.40 11.27 -21.01
N VAL A 230 8.89 10.81 -22.16
CA VAL A 230 9.69 10.19 -23.22
C VAL A 230 9.37 10.88 -24.53
N THR A 231 10.41 11.23 -25.28
CA THR A 231 10.27 11.78 -26.63
C THR A 231 9.82 10.67 -27.59
N PRO A 232 8.79 10.89 -28.42
CA PRO A 232 8.43 9.94 -29.47
C PRO A 232 9.56 9.85 -30.49
N SER A 233 9.70 8.70 -31.13
CA SER A 233 10.80 8.40 -32.07
C SER A 233 10.94 9.47 -33.17
N ASP A 234 9.83 9.98 -33.69
CA ASP A 234 9.79 10.99 -34.75
C ASP A 234 10.42 12.33 -34.35
N LYS A 235 10.54 12.59 -33.04
CA LYS A 235 11.07 13.85 -32.49
C LYS A 235 12.44 13.68 -31.85
N ILE A 236 13.05 12.50 -31.92
CA ILE A 236 14.44 12.31 -31.49
C ILE A 236 15.34 12.95 -32.54
N VAL A 237 16.21 13.85 -32.08
CA VAL A 237 17.13 14.60 -32.94
C VAL A 237 18.57 14.31 -32.53
N GLY A 238 19.48 14.23 -33.50
CA GLY A 238 20.91 14.01 -33.25
C GLY A 238 21.69 15.26 -32.78
N SER A 239 21.11 16.46 -32.88
CA SER A 239 21.71 17.71 -32.37
C SER A 239 20.89 18.42 -31.29
N LEU A 240 21.53 18.77 -30.16
CA LEU A 240 20.91 19.38 -28.97
C LEU A 240 20.21 20.71 -29.28
N ARG A 241 20.67 21.42 -30.31
CA ARG A 241 20.08 22.69 -30.76
C ARG A 241 18.63 22.54 -31.25
N HIS A 242 18.26 21.35 -31.71
CA HIS A 242 16.93 21.05 -32.24
C HIS A 242 16.07 20.28 -31.22
N MET A 243 16.56 20.10 -29.99
CA MET A 243 15.83 19.36 -28.97
C MET A 243 14.61 20.17 -28.52
N SER A 244 13.42 19.63 -28.73
CA SER A 244 12.25 20.08 -27.98
C SER A 244 12.42 19.64 -26.53
N GLY A 245 12.25 20.55 -25.56
CA GLY A 245 12.29 20.21 -24.14
C GLY A 245 11.28 19.13 -23.75
N GLY A 246 11.37 18.65 -22.51
CA GLY A 246 10.45 17.64 -21.97
C GLY A 246 8.99 18.09 -22.03
N TYR A 247 8.06 17.13 -22.16
CA TYR A 247 6.62 17.42 -22.13
C TYR A 247 6.15 17.76 -20.72
N VAL A 248 6.87 17.27 -19.71
CA VAL A 248 6.53 17.49 -18.32
C VAL A 248 7.29 18.70 -17.78
N HIS A 249 6.55 19.64 -17.20
CA HIS A 249 7.17 20.79 -16.56
C HIS A 249 7.94 20.38 -15.28
N PRO A 250 9.21 20.79 -15.10
CA PRO A 250 10.06 20.32 -14.00
C PRO A 250 9.53 20.70 -12.61
N ALA A 251 8.75 21.79 -12.50
CA ALA A 251 8.07 22.13 -11.25
C ALA A 251 7.03 21.07 -10.83
N LEU A 252 6.34 20.45 -11.80
CA LEU A 252 5.37 19.38 -11.51
C LEU A 252 6.09 18.13 -11.02
N GLU A 253 7.23 17.78 -11.61
CA GLU A 253 8.06 16.67 -11.13
C GLU A 253 8.52 16.88 -9.69
N ARG A 254 8.96 18.10 -9.35
CA ARG A 254 9.38 18.44 -7.99
C ARG A 254 8.22 18.37 -7.00
N ILE A 255 7.04 18.88 -7.36
CA ILE A 255 5.85 18.78 -6.51
C ILE A 255 5.46 17.31 -6.29
N LYS A 256 5.45 16.49 -7.35
CA LYS A 256 5.14 15.07 -7.25
C LYS A 256 6.17 14.30 -6.41
N SER A 257 7.46 14.61 -6.55
CA SER A 257 8.51 14.08 -5.66
C SER A 257 8.29 14.44 -4.19
N LEU A 258 7.79 15.64 -3.88
CA LEU A 258 7.46 16.04 -2.50
C LEU A 258 6.22 15.33 -1.97
N GLU A 259 5.23 15.09 -2.83
CA GLU A 259 4.05 14.27 -2.53
C GLU A 259 4.42 12.81 -2.27
N GLU A 260 5.25 12.19 -3.12
CA GLU A 260 5.72 10.80 -2.93
C GLU A 260 6.52 10.61 -1.65
N ARG A 261 7.28 11.63 -1.24
CA ARG A 261 8.05 11.63 0.01
C ARG A 261 7.22 11.99 1.24
N ASN A 262 5.93 12.27 1.08
CA ASN A 262 5.03 12.71 2.14
C ASN A 262 5.52 13.97 2.88
N ILE A 263 6.25 14.85 2.19
CA ILE A 263 6.62 16.18 2.71
C ILE A 263 5.45 17.15 2.50
N ILE A 264 4.79 17.03 1.35
CA ILE A 264 3.59 17.80 1.00
C ILE A 264 2.44 16.80 0.77
N PRO A 265 1.23 17.06 1.27
CA PRO A 265 0.07 16.24 0.93
C PRO A 265 -0.38 16.46 -0.51
N ALA A 266 -0.87 15.41 -1.17
CA ALA A 266 -1.52 15.55 -2.46
C ALA A 266 -2.78 16.43 -2.31
N ARG A 267 -2.90 17.46 -3.16
CA ARG A 267 -4.01 18.42 -3.12
C ARG A 267 -4.55 18.70 -4.52
N MET A 268 -5.84 18.97 -4.59
CA MET A 268 -6.47 19.52 -5.79
C MET A 268 -6.51 21.05 -5.71
N ARG A 269 -6.39 21.73 -6.86
CA ARG A 269 -6.61 23.17 -6.95
C ARG A 269 -8.07 23.45 -6.59
N HIS A 270 -8.28 24.19 -5.50
CA HIS A 270 -9.61 24.66 -5.14
C HIS A 270 -9.93 25.93 -5.92
N THR A 271 -11.06 25.92 -6.63
CA THR A 271 -11.64 27.15 -7.17
C THR A 271 -12.37 27.88 -6.04
N PHE A 272 -12.23 29.20 -6.01
CA PHE A 272 -12.88 30.01 -5.00
C PHE A 272 -14.39 30.06 -5.26
N ASN A 273 -15.18 29.43 -4.38
CA ASN A 273 -16.63 29.52 -4.44
C ASN A 273 -17.11 30.70 -3.58
N LYS A 274 -17.51 31.79 -4.24
CA LYS A 274 -18.09 33.02 -3.64
C LYS A 274 -19.32 32.77 -2.75
N ARG A 275 -19.94 31.57 -2.83
CA ARG A 275 -21.10 31.18 -2.02
C ARG A 275 -20.86 31.25 -0.50
N LYS A 276 -19.60 31.24 -0.03
CA LYS A 276 -19.27 31.41 1.40
C LYS A 276 -19.16 32.88 1.87
N MET A 277 -19.27 33.86 0.97
CA MET A 277 -19.16 35.30 1.31
C MET A 277 -20.51 36.01 1.44
N LEU A 278 -21.64 35.37 1.16
CA LEU A 278 -22.96 36.01 1.33
C LEU A 278 -23.52 35.72 2.73
N LYS A 279 -23.02 36.44 3.73
CA LYS A 279 -23.90 36.95 4.80
C LYS A 279 -24.06 38.44 4.54
N PRO A 280 -25.08 38.89 3.78
CA PRO A 280 -25.32 40.31 3.64
C PRO A 280 -25.96 40.81 4.94
N LYS A 281 -25.16 41.51 5.75
CA LYS A 281 -25.66 42.61 6.58
C LYS A 281 -24.95 43.86 6.07
N GLY A 282 -25.53 44.50 5.08
CA GLY A 282 -25.01 45.74 4.50
C GLY A 282 -24.62 45.59 3.02
N ASP A 283 -25.08 46.53 2.22
CA ASP A 283 -24.85 46.61 0.78
C ASP A 283 -23.36 46.62 0.44
N VAL A 284 -22.89 45.56 -0.22
CA VAL A 284 -21.53 45.52 -0.78
C VAL A 284 -21.61 46.06 -2.20
N ARG A 285 -21.28 47.35 -2.38
CA ARG A 285 -20.92 47.90 -3.69
C ARG A 285 -19.62 47.22 -4.14
N LEU A 286 -19.75 46.21 -4.99
CA LEU A 286 -18.63 45.64 -5.74
C LEU A 286 -18.17 46.69 -6.76
N LYS A 287 -17.04 47.35 -6.49
CA LYS A 287 -16.25 47.98 -7.54
C LYS A 287 -15.62 46.85 -8.35
N THR A 288 -16.19 46.53 -9.50
CA THR A 288 -15.49 45.80 -10.55
C THR A 288 -14.42 46.74 -11.09
N GLU A 289 -13.18 46.55 -10.66
CA GLU A 289 -12.04 47.04 -11.41
C GLU A 289 -11.90 46.13 -12.63
N ASP A 290 -12.24 46.67 -13.80
CA ASP A 290 -12.03 46.01 -15.08
C ASP A 290 -10.52 45.94 -15.32
N PHE A 291 -9.89 44.86 -14.87
CA PHE A 291 -8.59 44.48 -15.40
C PHE A 291 -8.78 44.18 -16.88
N GLY A 292 -8.15 45.01 -17.73
CA GLY A 292 -8.26 44.94 -19.18
C GLY A 292 -7.99 43.55 -19.76
N PRO A 293 -8.38 43.30 -21.02
CA PRO A 293 -8.26 41.99 -21.64
C PRO A 293 -6.79 41.52 -21.60
N MET A 294 -6.53 40.45 -20.85
CA MET A 294 -5.25 39.74 -21.01
C MET A 294 -5.20 39.17 -22.43
N PRO A 295 -4.07 39.32 -23.15
CA PRO A 295 -3.96 38.82 -24.50
C PRO A 295 -4.15 37.30 -24.50
N GLU A 296 -5.13 36.85 -25.27
CA GLU A 296 -5.38 35.44 -25.54
C GLU A 296 -4.13 34.87 -26.21
N THR A 297 -3.45 33.93 -25.55
CA THR A 297 -2.45 33.11 -26.23
C THR A 297 -3.21 32.18 -27.16
N SER A 298 -3.21 32.51 -28.44
CA SER A 298 -3.71 31.70 -29.54
C SER A 298 -2.87 30.43 -29.70
N HIS A 299 -3.60 29.32 -29.82
CA HIS A 299 -3.28 27.98 -30.35
C HIS A 299 -2.02 27.24 -29.91
#